data_AF-A0A7G8T9Y6-F1
#
_entry.id   AF-A0A7G8T9Y6-F1
#
_cell.length_a   1.000
_cell.length_b   1.000
_cell.length_c   1.000
_cell.angle_alpha   90.00
_cell.angle_beta   90.00
_cell.angle_gamma   90.00
#
_symmetry.space_group_name_H-M   'P 1'
#
loop_
_entity.id
_entity.type
_entity.pdbx_description
1 polymer ?
#
loop_
_entity_poly.entity_id
_entity_poly.type
_entity_poly.pdbx_seq_one_letter_code
_entity_poly.pdbx_strand_id
1 'polypeptide(L)' 'MEEEFLGYCFMEDETYSSPVHLKGIFAVKSYLAMQVPLQHRVVICNSDDYRIFESLDGKIIFPNKAGGLSC' A
#
# COMPACT_ATOMS: atom_id res chain seq x y z
N MET A 1 12.91 1.37 -17.59
CA MET A 1 12.86 1.77 -16.17
C MET A 1 11.86 0.87 -15.49
N GLU A 2 12.14 0.41 -14.28
CA GLU A 2 11.15 -0.30 -13.47
C GLU A 2 10.25 0.75 -12.81
N GLU A 3 8.95 0.44 -12.69
CA GLU A 3 7.98 1.31 -12.02
C GLU A 3 8.34 1.49 -10.53
N GLU A 4 8.07 2.66 -9.99
CA GLU A 4 8.34 3.00 -8.58
C GLU A 4 7.04 3.15 -7.82
N PHE A 5 7.06 2.68 -6.57
CA PHE A 5 5.94 2.72 -5.66
C PHE A 5 6.40 3.15 -4.26
N LEU A 6 5.44 3.63 -3.48
CA LEU A 6 5.62 3.94 -2.07
C LEU A 6 4.70 3.05 -1.24
N GLY A 7 5.29 2.34 -0.27
CA GLY A 7 4.57 1.54 0.71
C GLY A 7 4.45 2.25 2.05
N TYR A 8 3.23 2.37 2.55
CA TYR A 8 2.90 3.02 3.82
C TYR A 8 2.29 2.00 4.79
N CYS A 9 2.72 2.07 6.05
CA CYS A 9 2.09 1.37 7.17
C CYS A 9 1.49 2.41 8.12
N PHE A 10 0.18 2.38 8.27
CA PHE A 10 -0.57 3.25 9.16
C PHE A 10 -0.84 2.53 10.49
N MET A 11 -0.71 3.28 11.57
CA MET A 11 -1.11 2.91 12.92
C MET A 11 -2.63 3.15 13.11
N GLU A 12 -3.20 2.64 14.20
CA GLU A 12 -4.63 2.81 14.52
C GLU A 12 -5.07 4.28 14.67
N ASP A 13 -4.13 5.20 14.95
CA ASP A 13 -4.38 6.64 15.04
C ASP A 13 -4.19 7.39 13.71
N GLU A 14 -4.12 6.65 12.60
CA GLU A 14 -3.91 7.16 11.24
C GLU A 14 -2.56 7.85 11.00
N THR A 15 -1.63 7.80 11.96
CA THR A 15 -0.24 8.19 11.72
C THR A 15 0.50 7.08 10.98
N TYR A 16 1.56 7.44 10.25
CA TYR A 16 2.38 6.48 9.52
C TYR A 16 3.87 6.81 9.65
N SER A 17 4.71 5.77 9.63
CA SER A 17 6.16 5.92 9.52
C SER A 17 6.57 6.30 8.10
N SER A 18 7.77 6.85 7.90
CA SER A 18 8.33 7.15 6.58
C SER A 18 8.07 6.02 5.56
N PRO A 19 7.62 6.35 4.33
CA PRO A 19 7.28 5.33 3.34
C PRO A 19 8.51 4.57 2.85
N VAL A 20 8.28 3.32 2.46
CA VAL A 20 9.31 2.48 1.83
C VAL A 20 9.24 2.65 0.31
N HIS A 21 10.37 2.99 -0.30
CA HIS A 21 10.50 3.00 -1.76
C HIS A 21 10.60 1.57 -2.28
N LEU A 22 9.70 1.22 -3.20
CA LEU A 22 9.57 -0.11 -3.77
C LEU A 22 9.78 -0.04 -5.27
N LYS A 23 10.82 -0.71 -5.77
CA LYS A 23 11.16 -0.72 -7.19
C LYS A 23 10.61 -1.98 -7.86
N GLY A 24 9.59 -1.80 -8.68
CA GLY A 24 8.91 -2.84 -9.43
C GLY A 24 7.95 -3.70 -8.60
N ILE A 25 7.11 -4.46 -9.30
CA ILE A 25 6.03 -5.26 -8.72
C ILE A 25 6.53 -6.35 -7.76
N PHE A 26 7.75 -6.87 -7.94
CA PHE A 26 8.30 -7.89 -7.04
C PHE A 26 8.57 -7.32 -5.64
N ALA A 27 9.11 -6.10 -5.55
CA ALA A 27 9.30 -5.41 -4.28
C ALA A 27 7.96 -5.15 -3.59
N VAL A 28 6.94 -4.72 -4.35
CA VAL A 28 5.57 -4.54 -3.85
C VAL A 28 4.99 -5.83 -3.27
N LYS A 29 5.05 -6.94 -4.01
CA LYS A 29 4.55 -8.24 -3.53
C LYS A 29 5.24 -8.71 -2.26
N SER A 30 6.57 -8.56 -2.20
CA SER A 30 7.37 -8.95 -1.04
C SER A 30 7.02 -8.10 0.18
N TYR A 31 6.89 -6.79 -0.01
CA TYR A 31 6.46 -5.86 1.03
C TYR A 31 5.07 -6.20 1.57
N LEU A 32 4.09 -6.40 0.68
CA LEU A 32 2.71 -6.73 1.07
C LEU A 32 2.63 -8.06 1.85
N ALA A 33 3.36 -9.08 1.43
CA ALA A 33 3.39 -10.38 2.12
C ALA A 33 3.87 -10.26 3.58
N MET A 34 4.75 -9.30 3.87
CA MET A 34 5.25 -9.06 5.23
C MET A 34 4.36 -8.10 6.03
N GLN A 35 3.91 -7.01 5.41
CA GLN A 35 3.24 -5.93 6.15
C GLN A 35 1.75 -6.18 6.37
N VAL A 36 1.03 -6.68 5.36
CA VAL A 36 -0.44 -6.85 5.43
C VAL A 36 -0.90 -7.69 6.64
N PRO A 37 -0.22 -8.80 7.02
CA PRO A 37 -0.64 -9.59 8.18
C PRO A 37 -0.32 -8.95 9.54
N LEU A 38 0.58 -7.96 9.59
CA LEU A 38 1.15 -7.44 10.84
C LEU A 38 0.70 -6.01 11.17
N GLN A 39 0.36 -5.23 10.15
CA GLN A 39 0.08 -3.80 10.28
C GLN A 39 -1.43 -3.55 10.26
N HIS A 40 -1.87 -2.54 11.00
CA HIS A 40 -3.28 -2.13 11.04
C HIS A 40 -3.78 -1.78 9.64
N ARG A 41 -3.05 -0.93 8.91
CA ARG A 41 -3.41 -0.53 7.55
C ARG A 41 -2.17 -0.37 6.67
N VAL A 42 -2.25 -0.90 5.45
CA VAL A 42 -1.15 -0.87 4.47
C VAL A 42 -1.66 -0.26 3.18
N VAL A 43 -0.95 0.74 2.64
CA VAL A 43 -1.29 1.43 1.39
C VAL A 43 -0.09 1.35 0.44
N ILE A 44 -0.35 1.13 -0.85
CA ILE A 44 0.65 1.31 -1.92
C ILE A 44 0.19 2.42 -2.84
N CYS A 45 1.06 3.40 -3.09
CA CYS A 45 0.89 4.41 -4.14
C CYS A 45 1.88 4.17 -5.29
N ASN A 46 1.49 4.54 -6.51
CA ASN A 46 2.40 4.61 -7.66
C ASN A 46 3.21 5.92 -7.65
N SER A 47 4.02 6.13 -8.69
CA SER A 47 4.87 7.33 -8.85
C SER A 47 4.10 8.64 -8.97
N ASP A 48 2.82 8.59 -9.34
CA ASP A 48 1.94 9.75 -9.49
C ASP A 48 1.11 10.00 -8.21
N ASP A 49 1.48 9.34 -7.11
CA ASP A 49 0.79 9.39 -5.81
C ASP A 49 -0.65 8.84 -5.82
N TYR A 50 -1.01 8.05 -6.84
CA TYR A 50 -2.27 7.32 -6.86
C TYR A 50 -2.16 6.01 -6.07
N ARG A 51 -3.13 5.78 -5.20
CA ARG A 51 -3.34 4.56 -4.42
C ARG A 51 -3.75 3.47 -5.36
N ILE A 52 -2.98 2.39 -5.35
CA ILE A 52 -3.22 1.21 -6.18
C ILE A 52 -3.57 -0.02 -5.34
N PHE A 53 -3.30 0.02 -4.03
CA PHE A 53 -3.62 -1.04 -3.09
C PHE A 53 -3.90 -0.44 -1.71
N GLU A 54 -4.82 -1.06 -0.98
CA GLU A 54 -5.03 -0.80 0.44
C GLU A 54 -5.55 -2.03 1.16
N SER A 55 -5.02 -2.30 2.34
CA SER A 55 -5.58 -3.26 3.28
C SER A 55 -5.84 -2.64 4.64
N LEU A 56 -6.87 -3.12 5.33
CA LEU A 56 -7.20 -2.80 6.72
C LEU A 56 -7.40 -4.12 7.47
N ASP A 57 -6.69 -4.30 8.58
CA ASP A 57 -6.69 -5.50 9.43
C ASP A 57 -6.54 -6.81 8.61
N GLY A 58 -5.53 -6.82 7.73
CA GLY A 58 -5.22 -7.96 6.85
C GLY A 58 -6.21 -8.19 5.69
N LYS A 59 -7.27 -7.37 5.56
CA LYS A 59 -8.26 -7.48 4.48
C LYS A 59 -8.01 -6.43 3.41
N ILE A 60 -8.00 -6.85 2.15
CA ILE A 60 -7.87 -5.93 1.02
C ILE A 60 -9.16 -5.11 0.90
N ILE A 61 -9.05 -3.79 0.97
CA ILE A 61 -10.17 -2.85 0.80
C ILE A 61 -10.04 -2.00 -0.47
N PHE A 62 -8.84 -1.90 -1.06
CA PHE A 62 -8.63 -1.33 -2.38
C PHE A 62 -7.68 -2.19 -3.24
N PRO A 63 -7.98 -2.42 -4.53
CA PRO A 63 -9.18 -1.96 -5.24
C PRO A 63 -10.44 -2.70 -4.76
N ASN A 64 -11.47 -1.95 -4.37
CA ASN A 64 -12.79 -2.51 -4.14
C ASN A 64 -13.45 -2.73 -5.50
N LYS A 65 -14.16 -3.84 -5.70
CA LYS A 65 -14.89 -4.10 -6.95
C LYS A 65 -15.90 -3.00 -7.31
N ALA A 66 -16.27 -2.15 -6.34
CA ALA A 66 -17.06 -0.96 -6.55
C ALA A 66 -16.17 0.29 -6.69
N GLY A 67 -15.78 0.62 -7.93
CA GLY A 67 -15.41 1.98 -8.36
C GLY A 67 -14.14 2.58 -7.73
N GLY A 68 -13.10 2.71 -8.55
CA GLY A 68 -11.92 3.48 -8.19
C GLY A 68 -12.28 4.91 -7.75
N LEU A 69 -11.70 5.34 -6.64
CA LEU A 69 -11.62 6.74 -6.27
C LEU A 69 -10.16 7.05 -5.98
N SER A 70 -9.70 8.08 -6.69
CA SER A 70 -8.46 8.80 -6.47
C SER A 70 -8.26 9.08 -4.98
N CYS A 71 -7.07 8.79 -4.47
CA CYS A 71 -6.52 9.59 -3.39
C CYS A 71 -6.06 10.95 -3.94
#